data_AF-A0ABD6C9U9-F1
#
_entry.id   AF-A0ABD6C9U9-F1
#
_cell.length_a   1.000
_cell.length_b   1.000
_cell.length_c   1.000
_cell.angle_alpha   90.00
_cell.angle_beta   90.00
_cell.angle_gamma   90.00
#
_symmetry.space_group_name_H-M   'P 1'
#
loop_
_entity.id
_entity.type
_entity.pdbx_description
1 polymer ?
#
loop_
_entity_poly.entity_id
_entity_poly.type
_entity_poly.pdbx_seq_one_letter_code
_entity_poly.pdbx_strand_id
1 'polypeptide(L)' 'MDSAHGNQKVSDSRIIEAAAKTEGPFFTAGEVADELPVTRTGLSNRLKSLQEEGRVDRKKRGNWVGWWLTEDYSDSR' A
#
# COMPACT_ATOMS: atom_id res chain seq x y z
N MET A 1 6.72 2.42 -14.76
CA MET A 1 7.34 1.09 -14.81
C MET A 1 6.34 0.12 -14.23
N ASP A 2 5.42 -0.34 -15.08
CA ASP A 2 4.42 -1.35 -14.74
C ASP A 2 5.10 -2.71 -14.77
N SER A 3 5.50 -3.20 -13.59
CA SER A 3 6.00 -4.56 -13.44
C SER A 3 4.83 -5.52 -13.60
N ALA A 4 4.57 -5.89 -14.86
CA ALA A 4 3.65 -6.94 -15.25
C ALA A 4 4.11 -8.28 -14.66
N HIS A 5 3.36 -8.79 -13.69
CA HIS A 5 3.24 -10.23 -13.47
C HIS A 5 1.77 -10.61 -13.58
N GLY A 6 1.44 -11.26 -14.69
CA GLY A 6 0.13 -11.81 -14.96
C GLY A 6 -0.33 -12.70 -13.81
N ASN A 7 -1.60 -12.56 -13.45
CA ASN A 7 -2.37 -13.35 -12.49
C ASN A 7 -2.40 -12.89 -11.03
N GLN A 8 -1.85 -11.73 -10.66
CA GLN A 8 -2.17 -11.13 -9.35
C GLN A 8 -3.34 -10.16 -9.49
N LYS A 9 -4.50 -10.50 -8.91
CA LYS A 9 -5.75 -9.71 -8.97
C LYS A 9 -5.62 -8.25 -8.50
N VAL A 10 -4.51 -7.89 -7.83
CA VAL A 10 -4.28 -6.57 -7.28
C VAL A 10 -2.87 -6.13 -7.64
N SER A 11 -2.79 -5.09 -8.47
CA SER A 11 -1.53 -4.43 -8.86
C SER A 11 -1.08 -3.42 -7.80
N ASP A 12 0.20 -3.05 -7.84
CA ASP A 12 0.78 -2.09 -6.90
C ASP A 12 0.07 -0.72 -6.96
N SER A 13 -0.29 -0.27 -8.17
CA SER A 13 -1.11 0.93 -8.37
C SER A 13 -2.49 0.84 -7.70
N ARG A 14 -3.13 -0.33 -7.69
CA ARG A 14 -4.43 -0.53 -7.01
C ARG A 14 -4.31 -0.39 -5.49
N ILE A 15 -3.20 -0.86 -4.92
CA ILE A 15 -2.90 -0.72 -3.50
C ILE A 15 -2.73 0.76 -3.16
N ILE A 16 -1.99 1.48 -4.00
CA ILE A 16 -1.77 2.92 -3.81
C ILE A 16 -3.07 3.71 -3.96
N GLU A 17 -3.91 3.39 -4.95
CA GLU A 17 -5.23 4.01 -5.12
C GLU A 17 -6.14 3.77 -3.92
N ALA A 18 -6.18 2.54 -3.38
CA ALA A 18 -6.98 2.22 -2.20
C ALA A 18 -6.44 2.93 -0.94
N ALA A 19 -5.12 2.96 -0.77
CA ALA A 19 -4.47 3.73 0.28
C ALA A 19 -4.78 5.24 0.18
N ALA A 20 -4.77 5.81 -1.04
CA ALA A 20 -5.11 7.22 -1.27
C ALA A 20 -6.60 7.54 -1.05
N LYS A 21 -7.48 6.53 -1.17
CA LYS A 21 -8.91 6.65 -0.85
C LYS A 21 -9.19 6.54 0.65
N THR A 22 -8.28 5.98 1.43
CA THR A 22 -8.46 5.87 2.88
C THR A 22 -8.47 7.26 3.51
N GLU A 23 -9.37 7.48 4.47
CA GLU A 23 -9.51 8.77 5.16
C GLU A 23 -8.34 9.02 6.12
N GLY A 24 -7.25 9.60 5.62
CA GLY A 24 -6.17 10.12 6.45
C GLY A 24 -4.78 10.01 5.82
N PRO A 25 -3.77 10.64 6.47
CA PRO A 25 -2.38 10.56 6.02
C PRO A 25 -1.72 9.20 6.31
N PHE A 26 -2.37 8.32 7.07
CA PHE A 26 -1.87 6.99 7.40
C PHE A 26 -3.01 5.98 7.29
N PHE A 27 -2.69 4.76 6.85
CA PHE A 27 -3.62 3.65 6.72
C PHE A 27 -2.99 2.38 7.29
N THR A 28 -3.81 1.35 7.50
CA THR A 28 -3.32 0.03 7.90
C THR A 28 -3.38 -0.96 6.75
N ALA A 29 -2.51 -1.96 6.77
CA ALA A 29 -2.65 -3.13 5.88
C ALA A 29 -3.92 -3.94 6.17
N GLY A 30 -4.63 -3.68 7.28
CA GLY A 30 -5.94 -4.27 7.53
C GLY A 30 -7.01 -3.58 6.70
N GLU A 31 -7.08 -2.26 6.78
CA GLU A 31 -8.09 -1.45 6.07
C GLU A 31 -7.99 -1.60 4.55
N VAL A 32 -6.79 -1.47 4.01
CA VAL A 32 -6.60 -1.62 2.56
C VAL A 32 -6.87 -3.07 2.08
N ALA A 33 -6.67 -4.06 2.94
CA ALA A 33 -6.99 -5.46 2.62
C ALA A 33 -8.49 -5.75 2.69
N ASP A 34 -9.27 -4.94 3.40
CA ASP A 34 -10.73 -5.06 3.45
C ASP A 34 -11.37 -4.53 2.16
N GLU A 35 -10.80 -3.44 1.60
CA GLU A 35 -11.26 -2.83 0.35
C GLU A 35 -10.81 -3.56 -0.92
N LEU A 36 -9.75 -4.37 -0.82
CA LEU A 36 -9.16 -5.07 -1.95
C LEU A 36 -9.37 -6.58 -1.82
N PRO A 37 -9.58 -7.32 -2.92
CA PRO A 37 -9.68 -8.78 -2.90
C PRO A 37 -8.29 -9.43 -2.75
N VAL A 38 -7.57 -9.06 -1.70
CA VAL A 38 -6.21 -9.50 -1.39
C VAL A 38 -6.14 -10.00 0.05
N THR A 39 -5.29 -10.98 0.31
CA THR A 39 -5.04 -11.43 1.68
C THR A 39 -4.16 -10.43 2.41
N ARG A 40 -4.36 -10.25 3.73
CA ARG A 40 -3.47 -9.40 4.56
C ARG A 40 -2.00 -9.75 4.41
N THR A 41 -1.67 -11.03 4.29
CA THR A 41 -0.29 -11.51 4.06
C THR A 41 0.24 -11.07 2.70
N GLY A 42 -0.57 -11.24 1.63
CA GLY A 42 -0.22 -10.79 0.29
C GLY A 42 0.00 -9.28 0.22
N LEU A 43 -0.90 -8.51 0.85
CA LEU A 43 -0.78 -7.06 0.94
C LEU A 43 0.44 -6.65 1.75
N SER A 44 0.72 -7.30 2.88
CA SER A 44 1.89 -6.99 3.71
C SER A 44 3.21 -7.22 2.96
N ASN A 45 3.28 -8.27 2.13
CA ASN A 45 4.44 -8.50 1.27
C ASN A 45 4.54 -7.44 0.17
N ARG A 46 3.41 -7.07 -0.45
CA ARG A 46 3.37 -6.01 -1.48
C ARG A 46 3.76 -4.64 -0.94
N LEU A 47 3.26 -4.27 0.24
CA LEU A 47 3.62 -3.03 0.92
C LEU A 47 5.11 -2.98 1.30
N LYS A 48 5.74 -4.14 1.60
CA LYS A 48 7.19 -4.20 1.76
C LYS A 48 7.93 -3.90 0.46
N SER A 49 7.52 -4.49 -0.66
CA SER A 49 8.14 -4.19 -1.96
C SER A 49 7.97 -2.72 -2.34
N LEU A 50 6.77 -2.16 -2.16
CA LEU A 50 6.52 -0.73 -2.37
C LEU A 50 7.36 0.16 -1.46
N GLN A 51 7.68 -0.29 -0.24
CA GLN A 51 8.58 0.40 0.66
C GLN A 51 10.02 0.38 0.14
N GLU A 52 10.48 -0.76 -0.37
CA GLU A 52 11.82 -0.87 -0.98
C GLU A 52 11.96 0.04 -2.22
N GLU A 53 10.86 0.25 -2.95
CA GLU A 53 10.77 1.19 -4.07
C GLU A 53 10.58 2.66 -3.63
N GLY A 54 10.45 2.94 -2.33
CA GLY A 54 10.26 4.28 -1.79
C GLY A 54 8.87 4.90 -2.04
N ARG A 55 7.89 4.09 -2.46
CA ARG A 55 6.51 4.54 -2.76
C ARG A 55 5.64 4.69 -1.52
N VAL A 56 5.89 3.85 -0.52
CA VAL A 56 5.21 3.88 0.77
C VAL A 56 6.22 3.79 1.89
N ASP A 57 5.89 4.32 3.06
CA ASP A 57 6.68 4.12 4.25
C ASP A 57 5.82 3.51 5.36
N ARG A 58 6.47 2.97 6.39
CA ARG A 58 5.81 2.24 7.48
C ARG A 58 6.38 2.65 8.82
N LYS A 59 5.49 2.81 9.80
CA LYS A 59 5.83 3.04 11.20
C LYS A 59 5.20 1.98 12.06
N LYS A 60 6.05 1.28 12.80
CA LYS A 60 5.59 0.44 13.90
C LYS A 60 5.46 1.30 15.17
N ARG A 61 4.28 1.34 15.76
CA ARG A 61 3.99 1.93 17.08
C ARG A 61 3.38 0.85 17.97
N GLY A 62 4.20 0.26 18.83
CA GLY A 62 3.77 -0.84 19.71
C GLY A 62 3.28 -2.05 18.91
N ASN A 63 2.01 -2.41 19.06
CA ASN A 63 1.36 -3.50 18.33
C ASN A 63 0.73 -3.07 16.99
N TRP A 64 0.76 -1.77 16.68
CA TRP A 64 0.17 -1.22 15.47
C TRP A 64 1.23 -0.91 14.42
N VAL A 65 0.91 -1.16 13.15
CA VAL A 65 1.75 -0.81 12.01
C VAL A 65 0.94 0.09 11.10
N GLY A 66 1.30 1.38 11.11
CA GLY A 66 0.76 2.37 10.18
C GLY A 66 1.62 2.43 8.93
N TRP A 67 0.96 2.60 7.79
CA TRP A 67 1.56 2.78 6.47
C TRP A 67 1.09 4.11 5.91
N TRP A 68 1.90 4.76 5.08
CA TRP A 68 1.50 5.96 4.36
C TRP A 68 2.19 6.04 3.00
N LEU A 69 1.58 6.77 2.08
CA LEU A 69 2.20 7.08 0.80
C LEU A 69 3.27 8.16 1.01
N THR A 70 4.42 8.01 0.37
CA THR A 70 5.48 9.03 0.42
C THR A 70 5.11 10.21 -0.50
N GLU A 71 5.58 11.41 -0.17
CA GLU A 71 5.30 12.63 -0.93
C GLU A 71 5.77 12.55 -2.40
N ASP A 72 6.75 11.69 -2.70
CA ASP A 72 7.22 11.37 -4.06
C ASP A 72 6.09 10.87 -4.98
N TYR A 73 5.00 10.33 -4.41
CA TYR A 73 3.81 9.89 -5.16
C TYR A 73 2.62 10.85 -5.09
N SER A 74 2.55 11.73 -4.08
CA SER A 74 1.40 12.64 -3.89
C SER A 74 1.44 13.87 -4.79
N ASP A 75 2.58 14.15 -5.44
CA ASP A 75 2.74 15.30 -6.32
C ASP A 75 2.57 14.91 -7.80
N SER A 76 1.32 14.69 -8.20
CA SER A 76 0.89 14.82 -9.61
C SER A 76 -0.59 15.18 -9.66
N ARG A 77 -0.95 16.34 -9.11
CA ARG A 77 -2.26 16.95 -9.29
C ARG A 77 -2.15 18.42 -9.66
#